data_AF-A0A5E4ZG71-F1
#
_entry.id   AF-A0A5E4ZG71-F1
#
_cell.length_a   1.000
_cell.length_b   1.000
_cell.length_c   1.000
_cell.angle_alpha   90.00
_cell.angle_beta   90.00
_cell.angle_gamma   90.00
#
_symmetry.space_group_name_H-M   'P 1'
#
loop_
_entity.id
_entity.type
_entity.pdbx_description
1 polymer ?
#
loop_
_entity_poly.entity_id
_entity_poly.type
_entity_poly.pdbx_seq_one_letter_code
_entity_poly.pdbx_strand_id
1 'polypeptide(L)'
;MDTLDPDTLARALPAPIVFVDLETTGGNALSDRITEIGVVEVGPHGIEQWSTLLDPAESIPAFIQQLTGITNEMVRGQPSFSTLAEGLAERLQGKLFVAHNARFDYGFLKNEFRRAGIAFQADVLCTVRLSRLLFPAAARHGLDALIARFGLAPIGRHRALADADLLWQFWQKIHTYYSADLIEQAVRRVIKRASQPPQLPDEAIDALPDGPGVYLFYGEQDTLLYVGKSVDVRSRVRSHFSNDHQVAKDLRISQEIRRVEARSTAGELGALLLEAQLVKQLQPVHNRMLRRTSTLCSWHLPDGAHAPEIVNARTVDFAAAPALYGTFSSRVKAEHALRGLADTHALCCAQLGLEKAGAGRPCFGYQVKRCHGVCVGEESVEAHTARLHAALDTLRLQTWPFDGPIALEERAAQTSRNPGGPPMQLHVVDRWQYLGSVGNASELEALLANAPPVTGFDPDIYKLLGRRLAGDTLVIHRLERPPFKLTPPPLPDAADVADTPKRRATAALLTRRARRDADDVNQGRLPFSDD
;
A
#
# COMPACT_ATOMS: atom_id res chain seq x y z
N MET A 1 -3.88 -47.65 21.91
CA MET A 1 -3.81 -46.19 21.73
C MET A 1 -5.18 -45.72 22.05
N ASP A 2 -5.35 -45.29 23.29
CA ASP A 2 -6.69 -45.29 23.88
C ASP A 2 -7.35 -43.97 23.49
N THR A 3 -8.51 -44.08 22.86
CA THR A 3 -9.32 -42.92 22.51
C THR A 3 -9.84 -42.31 23.81
N LEU A 4 -9.23 -41.21 24.23
CA LEU A 4 -9.65 -40.39 25.35
C LEU A 4 -11.13 -40.01 25.13
N ASP A 5 -12.01 -40.50 26.00
CA ASP A 5 -13.44 -40.24 25.93
C ASP A 5 -13.71 -38.72 25.98
N PRO A 6 -14.35 -38.12 24.95
CA PRO A 6 -14.64 -36.69 24.91
C PRO A 6 -15.42 -36.21 26.13
N ASP A 7 -16.37 -37.01 26.64
CA ASP A 7 -17.17 -36.64 27.80
C ASP A 7 -16.34 -36.71 29.09
N THR A 8 -15.41 -37.65 29.21
CA THR A 8 -14.44 -37.70 30.33
C THR A 8 -13.50 -36.51 30.30
N LEU A 9 -13.02 -36.10 29.12
CA LEU A 9 -12.18 -34.89 29.00
C LEU A 9 -12.97 -33.62 29.33
N ALA A 10 -14.21 -33.50 28.85
CA ALA A 10 -15.11 -32.37 29.17
C ALA A 10 -15.38 -32.26 30.67
N ARG A 11 -15.70 -33.39 31.33
CA ARG A 11 -15.94 -33.47 32.79
C ARG A 11 -14.70 -33.20 33.65
N ALA A 12 -13.49 -33.29 33.08
CA ALA A 12 -12.24 -32.98 33.77
C ALA A 12 -11.85 -31.48 33.71
N LEU A 13 -12.57 -30.64 32.95
CA LEU A 13 -12.27 -29.21 32.86
C LEU A 13 -12.73 -28.45 34.11
N PRO A 14 -11.90 -27.58 34.72
CA PRO A 14 -12.27 -26.83 35.92
C PRO A 14 -13.27 -25.68 35.67
N ALA A 15 -13.42 -25.27 34.40
CA ALA A 15 -14.38 -24.27 33.95
C ALA A 15 -14.72 -24.52 32.46
N PRO A 16 -15.88 -24.06 31.95
CA PRO A 16 -16.24 -24.25 30.55
C PRO A 16 -15.29 -23.53 29.58
N ILE A 17 -15.06 -24.17 28.44
CA ILE A 17 -14.27 -23.68 27.31
C ILE A 17 -15.21 -23.57 26.10
N VAL A 18 -15.10 -22.49 25.33
CA VAL A 18 -15.89 -22.29 24.10
C VAL A 18 -14.96 -22.25 22.89
N PHE A 19 -15.10 -23.23 22.00
CA PHE A 19 -14.46 -23.24 20.70
C PHE A 19 -15.35 -22.48 19.71
N VAL A 20 -14.80 -21.46 19.05
CA VAL A 20 -15.56 -20.51 18.23
C VAL A 20 -14.86 -20.29 16.89
N ASP A 21 -15.66 -20.17 15.84
CA ASP A 21 -15.26 -19.84 14.47
C ASP A 21 -16.39 -18.99 13.83
N LEU A 22 -16.09 -18.19 12.81
CA LEU A 22 -17.02 -17.22 12.21
C LEU A 22 -16.91 -17.16 10.69
N GLU A 23 -18.05 -17.19 10.01
CA GLU A 23 -18.15 -16.75 8.62
C GLU A 23 -18.61 -15.28 8.55
N THR A 24 -18.10 -14.52 7.58
CA THR A 24 -18.18 -13.05 7.54
C THR A 24 -18.37 -12.52 6.11
N THR A 25 -18.88 -11.29 5.96
CA THR A 25 -19.03 -10.64 4.64
C THR A 25 -17.70 -10.17 4.02
N GLY A 26 -16.58 -10.25 4.77
CA GLY A 26 -15.26 -9.84 4.33
C GLY A 26 -14.22 -9.88 5.45
N GLY A 27 -13.00 -9.41 5.19
CA GLY A 27 -11.87 -9.51 6.12
C GLY A 27 -11.71 -8.36 7.12
N ASN A 28 -12.58 -7.35 7.11
CA ASN A 28 -12.45 -6.13 7.91
C ASN A 28 -13.55 -6.00 8.96
N ALA A 29 -13.28 -6.42 10.19
CA ALA A 29 -14.16 -6.36 11.36
C ALA A 29 -14.75 -4.97 11.70
N LEU A 30 -14.35 -3.88 11.05
CA LEU A 30 -14.90 -2.53 11.29
C LEU A 30 -15.93 -2.05 10.26
N SER A 31 -15.89 -2.54 9.01
CA SER A 31 -16.97 -2.35 8.04
C SER A 31 -17.85 -3.59 7.97
N ASP A 32 -17.20 -4.72 7.75
CA ASP A 32 -17.81 -6.00 7.40
C ASP A 32 -18.56 -6.59 8.60
N ARG A 33 -19.38 -7.60 8.35
CA ARG A 33 -20.38 -8.17 9.27
C ARG A 33 -20.18 -9.68 9.42
N ILE A 34 -20.69 -10.25 10.50
CA ILE A 34 -20.75 -11.71 10.70
C ILE A 34 -21.98 -12.27 9.96
N THR A 35 -21.83 -13.40 9.27
CA THR A 35 -22.91 -14.11 8.55
C THR A 35 -23.19 -15.50 9.11
N GLU A 36 -22.23 -16.14 9.78
CA GLU A 36 -22.45 -17.35 10.59
C GLU A 36 -21.61 -17.31 11.87
N ILE A 37 -22.15 -17.83 12.96
CA ILE A 37 -21.41 -18.13 14.19
C ILE A 37 -21.52 -19.62 14.47
N GLY A 38 -20.38 -20.26 14.75
CA GLY A 38 -20.30 -21.63 15.29
C GLY A 38 -19.68 -21.59 16.68
N VAL A 39 -20.30 -22.28 17.64
CA VAL A 39 -19.79 -22.45 19.00
C VAL A 39 -19.91 -23.92 19.40
N VAL A 40 -18.80 -24.51 19.83
CA VAL A 40 -18.78 -25.78 20.57
C VAL A 40 -18.37 -25.47 22.01
N GLU A 41 -19.32 -25.53 22.92
CA GLU A 41 -19.10 -25.34 24.35
C GLU A 41 -18.82 -26.68 25.03
N VAL A 42 -17.79 -26.72 25.89
CA VAL A 42 -17.30 -27.95 26.52
C VAL A 42 -17.01 -27.68 27.99
N GLY A 43 -17.55 -28.51 28.90
CA GLY A 43 -17.25 -28.39 30.33
C GLY A 43 -17.89 -29.48 31.20
N PRO A 44 -17.92 -29.29 32.53
CA PRO A 44 -18.46 -30.26 33.49
C PRO A 44 -19.89 -30.75 33.24
N HIS A 45 -20.69 -29.98 32.51
CA HIS A 45 -22.09 -30.28 32.20
C HIS A 45 -22.28 -31.00 30.85
N GLY A 46 -21.21 -31.26 30.10
CA GLY A 46 -21.22 -31.96 28.81
C GLY A 46 -20.61 -31.12 27.67
N ILE A 47 -21.02 -31.46 26.45
CA ILE A 47 -20.65 -30.78 25.21
C ILE A 47 -21.94 -30.25 24.57
N GLU A 48 -22.00 -28.96 24.26
CA GLU A 48 -23.11 -28.32 23.54
C GLU A 48 -22.62 -27.72 22.23
N GLN A 49 -23.30 -28.03 21.12
CA GLN A 49 -23.05 -27.43 19.82
C GLN A 49 -24.16 -26.44 19.48
N TRP A 50 -23.79 -25.19 19.19
CA TRP A 50 -24.71 -24.12 18.82
C TRP A 50 -24.19 -23.38 17.58
N SER A 51 -25.09 -23.10 16.63
CA SER A 51 -24.74 -22.31 15.45
C SER A 51 -25.93 -21.51 14.94
N THR A 52 -25.66 -20.37 14.32
CA THR A 52 -26.71 -19.53 13.72
C THR A 52 -26.18 -18.79 12.49
N LEU A 53 -27.04 -18.65 11.47
CA LEU A 53 -26.83 -17.68 10.41
C LEU A 53 -27.35 -16.32 10.89
N LEU A 54 -26.73 -15.25 10.41
CA LEU A 54 -27.09 -13.87 10.76
C LEU A 54 -27.41 -13.07 9.50
N ASP A 55 -28.41 -12.18 9.58
CA ASP A 55 -28.61 -11.18 8.53
C ASP A 55 -27.61 -10.03 8.74
N PRO A 56 -26.63 -9.83 7.82
CA PRO A 56 -25.63 -8.79 7.96
C PRO A 56 -26.18 -7.38 7.65
N ALA A 57 -27.40 -7.25 7.13
CA ALA A 57 -27.97 -6.01 6.59
C ALA A 57 -27.16 -5.35 5.44
N GLU A 58 -26.29 -6.11 4.79
CA GLU A 58 -25.53 -5.74 3.58
C GLU A 58 -25.40 -6.93 2.63
N SER A 59 -24.92 -6.72 1.40
CA SER A 59 -24.79 -7.80 0.42
C SER A 59 -23.45 -8.55 0.54
N ILE A 60 -23.52 -9.88 0.66
CA ILE A 60 -22.33 -10.74 0.71
C ILE A 60 -21.62 -10.70 -0.67
N PRO A 61 -20.34 -10.32 -0.76
CA PRO A 61 -19.60 -10.30 -2.03
C PRO A 61 -19.52 -11.68 -2.69
N ALA A 62 -19.61 -11.75 -4.03
CA ALA A 62 -19.66 -13.03 -4.75
C ALA A 62 -18.46 -13.96 -4.48
N PHE A 63 -17.26 -13.41 -4.25
CA PHE A 63 -16.08 -14.22 -3.90
C PHE A 63 -16.11 -14.79 -2.48
N ILE A 64 -16.86 -14.17 -1.57
CA ILE A 64 -17.11 -14.69 -0.21
C ILE A 64 -18.17 -15.79 -0.27
N GLN A 65 -19.26 -15.58 -1.02
CA GLN A 65 -20.28 -16.63 -1.24
C GLN A 65 -19.68 -17.90 -1.87
N GLN A 66 -18.64 -17.76 -2.71
CA GLN A 66 -17.88 -18.88 -3.27
C GLN A 66 -16.88 -19.53 -2.29
N LEU A 67 -16.45 -18.84 -1.24
CA LEU A 67 -15.48 -19.31 -0.25
C LEU A 67 -16.17 -20.04 0.92
N THR A 68 -17.31 -19.51 1.38
CA THR A 68 -18.03 -19.97 2.58
C THR A 68 -19.31 -20.76 2.24
N GLY A 69 -19.73 -20.74 0.98
CA GLY A 69 -21.01 -21.32 0.54
C GLY A 69 -22.25 -20.54 1.00
N ILE A 70 -22.12 -19.52 1.85
CA ILE A 70 -23.25 -18.74 2.38
C ILE A 70 -23.70 -17.71 1.34
N THR A 71 -24.93 -17.84 0.84
CA THR A 71 -25.52 -16.92 -0.13
C THR A 71 -26.32 -15.80 0.53
N ASN A 72 -26.58 -14.72 -0.22
CA ASN A 72 -27.47 -13.64 0.23
C ASN A 72 -28.89 -14.14 0.55
N GLU A 73 -29.32 -15.23 -0.09
CA GLU A 73 -30.62 -15.89 0.10
C GLU A 73 -30.68 -16.68 1.42
N MET A 74 -29.55 -17.20 1.91
CA MET A 74 -29.48 -17.94 3.19
C MET A 74 -29.54 -17.02 4.42
N VAL A 75 -28.98 -15.81 4.32
CA VAL A 75 -28.93 -14.84 5.42
C VAL A 75 -30.16 -13.93 5.50
N ARG A 76 -30.91 -13.78 4.41
CA ARG A 76 -32.05 -12.86 4.31
C ARG A 76 -33.17 -13.24 5.30
N GLY A 77 -33.41 -12.38 6.28
CA GLY A 77 -34.45 -12.60 7.30
C GLY A 77 -34.03 -13.54 8.44
N GLN A 78 -32.74 -13.88 8.54
CA GLN A 78 -32.15 -14.44 9.76
C GLN A 78 -32.13 -13.36 10.87
N PRO A 79 -31.92 -13.74 12.15
CA PRO A 79 -31.73 -12.74 13.21
C PRO A 79 -30.54 -11.81 12.92
N SER A 80 -30.64 -10.55 13.35
CA SER A 80 -29.50 -9.63 13.34
C SER A 80 -28.57 -9.94 14.52
N PHE A 81 -27.28 -9.60 14.44
CA PHE A 81 -26.37 -9.76 15.59
C PHE A 81 -26.91 -9.07 16.85
N SER A 82 -27.43 -7.84 16.72
CA SER A 82 -28.03 -7.09 17.83
C SER A 82 -29.24 -7.77 18.47
N THR A 83 -29.93 -8.68 17.76
CA THR A 83 -31.03 -9.49 18.29
C THR A 83 -30.52 -10.65 19.16
N LEU A 84 -29.31 -11.16 18.92
CA LEU A 84 -28.71 -12.27 19.67
C LEU A 84 -27.64 -11.85 20.69
N ALA A 85 -27.27 -10.56 20.70
CA ALA A 85 -26.09 -10.08 21.42
C ALA A 85 -26.12 -10.37 22.93
N GLU A 86 -27.27 -10.25 23.60
CA GLU A 86 -27.35 -10.53 25.04
C GLU A 86 -27.13 -12.03 25.35
N GLY A 87 -27.89 -12.92 24.72
CA GLY A 87 -27.73 -14.37 24.90
C GLY A 87 -26.38 -14.93 24.40
N LEU A 88 -25.77 -14.31 23.39
CA LEU A 88 -24.42 -14.66 22.95
C LEU A 88 -23.35 -14.16 23.93
N ALA A 89 -23.55 -12.99 24.56
CA ALA A 89 -22.68 -12.54 25.63
C ALA A 89 -22.75 -13.50 26.83
N GLU A 90 -23.94 -13.90 27.27
CA GLU A 90 -24.13 -14.92 28.31
C GLU A 90 -23.48 -16.27 27.95
N ARG A 91 -23.58 -16.71 26.69
CA ARG A 91 -22.90 -17.94 26.22
C ARG A 91 -21.38 -17.83 26.25
N LEU A 92 -20.77 -16.66 26.05
CA LEU A 92 -19.31 -16.50 25.94
C LEU A 92 -18.64 -15.96 27.22
N GLN A 93 -19.36 -15.28 28.11
CA GLN A 93 -18.80 -14.54 29.24
C GLN A 93 -18.22 -15.48 30.32
N GLY A 94 -17.02 -15.15 30.80
CA GLY A 94 -16.33 -15.90 31.86
C GLY A 94 -15.74 -17.25 31.43
N LYS A 95 -15.87 -17.63 30.16
CA LYS A 95 -15.37 -18.89 29.58
C LYS A 95 -14.07 -18.63 28.81
N LEU A 96 -13.24 -19.65 28.63
CA LEU A 96 -12.04 -19.56 27.80
C LEU A 96 -12.44 -19.57 26.32
N PHE A 97 -12.18 -18.46 25.61
CA PHE A 97 -12.48 -18.32 24.19
C PHE A 97 -11.35 -18.92 23.34
N VAL A 98 -11.65 -19.99 22.58
CA VAL A 98 -10.67 -20.72 21.77
C VAL A 98 -11.05 -20.64 20.30
N ALA A 99 -10.15 -20.12 19.46
CA ALA A 99 -10.42 -20.00 18.02
C ALA A 99 -9.16 -20.20 17.16
N HIS A 100 -9.35 -20.45 15.86
CA HIS A 100 -8.25 -20.64 14.91
C HIS A 100 -7.84 -19.30 14.33
N ASN A 101 -6.60 -18.85 14.57
CA ASN A 101 -6.19 -17.47 14.30
C ASN A 101 -7.06 -16.43 15.06
N ALA A 102 -7.46 -16.78 16.30
CA ALA A 102 -8.44 -16.10 17.18
C ALA A 102 -8.47 -14.56 17.26
N ARG A 103 -7.43 -13.84 16.81
CA ARG A 103 -7.47 -12.38 16.60
C ARG A 103 -8.55 -11.97 15.59
N PHE A 104 -8.86 -12.84 14.62
CA PHE A 104 -9.92 -12.62 13.64
C PHE A 104 -11.30 -12.66 14.30
N ASP A 105 -11.64 -13.81 14.90
CA ASP A 105 -12.96 -14.14 15.41
C ASP A 105 -13.35 -13.23 16.59
N TYR A 106 -12.43 -13.12 17.55
CA TYR A 106 -12.59 -12.23 18.69
C TYR A 106 -12.64 -10.76 18.26
N GLY A 107 -11.97 -10.39 17.16
CA GLY A 107 -12.02 -9.05 16.59
C GLY A 107 -13.39 -8.70 16.01
N PHE A 108 -13.98 -9.61 15.23
CA PHE A 108 -15.34 -9.48 14.71
C PHE A 108 -16.38 -9.43 15.83
N LEU A 109 -16.37 -10.40 16.74
CA LEU A 109 -17.30 -10.43 17.88
C LEU A 109 -17.20 -9.17 18.74
N LYS A 110 -15.99 -8.76 19.16
CA LYS A 110 -15.79 -7.55 19.97
C LYS A 110 -16.30 -6.28 19.26
N ASN A 111 -16.23 -6.23 17.93
CA ASN A 111 -16.75 -5.10 17.16
C ASN A 111 -18.28 -5.13 17.02
N GLU A 112 -18.89 -6.30 16.78
CA GLU A 112 -20.35 -6.45 16.78
C GLU A 112 -20.97 -6.21 18.16
N PHE A 113 -20.38 -6.72 19.23
CA PHE A 113 -20.79 -6.39 20.60
C PHE A 113 -20.70 -4.88 20.87
N ARG A 114 -19.61 -4.20 20.43
CA ARG A 114 -19.52 -2.74 20.54
C ARG A 114 -20.60 -2.03 19.70
N ARG A 115 -20.95 -2.53 18.51
CA ARG A 115 -22.06 -2.02 17.69
C ARG A 115 -23.41 -2.17 18.41
N ALA A 116 -23.59 -3.25 19.17
CA ALA A 116 -24.76 -3.51 20.03
C ALA A 116 -24.69 -2.81 21.41
N GLY A 117 -23.65 -2.02 21.71
CA GLY A 117 -23.48 -1.33 23.00
C GLY A 117 -22.94 -2.20 24.15
N ILE A 118 -22.62 -3.47 23.90
CA ILE A 118 -22.13 -4.44 24.90
C ILE A 118 -20.61 -4.41 25.00
N ALA A 119 -20.08 -4.33 26.22
CA ALA A 119 -18.65 -4.33 26.51
C ALA A 119 -18.08 -5.75 26.63
N PHE A 120 -17.84 -6.42 25.49
CA PHE A 120 -17.32 -7.79 25.47
C PHE A 120 -15.83 -7.90 25.78
N GLN A 121 -15.47 -8.80 26.70
CA GLN A 121 -14.11 -9.25 27.00
C GLN A 121 -14.11 -10.74 27.39
N ALA A 122 -13.10 -11.48 26.94
CA ALA A 122 -12.83 -12.87 27.35
C ALA A 122 -11.32 -13.15 27.38
N ASP A 123 -10.89 -14.20 28.07
CA ASP A 123 -9.55 -14.77 27.90
C ASP A 123 -9.48 -15.51 26.55
N VAL A 124 -8.48 -15.18 25.73
CA VAL A 124 -8.40 -15.65 24.33
C VAL A 124 -7.20 -16.58 24.10
N LEU A 125 -7.49 -17.77 23.61
CA LEU A 125 -6.53 -18.79 23.22
C LEU A 125 -6.56 -19.04 21.70
N CYS A 126 -5.45 -18.73 21.03
CA CYS A 126 -5.29 -19.02 19.61
C CYS A 126 -4.69 -20.42 19.40
N THR A 127 -5.45 -21.35 18.81
CA THR A 127 -5.01 -22.75 18.61
C THR A 127 -3.75 -22.86 17.75
N VAL A 128 -3.57 -21.96 16.78
CA VAL A 128 -2.36 -21.83 15.95
C VAL A 128 -1.10 -21.57 16.78
N ARG A 129 -1.22 -20.81 17.88
CA ARG A 129 -0.11 -20.44 18.77
C ARG A 129 0.16 -21.54 19.79
N LEU A 130 -0.88 -22.18 20.32
CA LEU A 130 -0.77 -23.40 21.13
C LEU A 130 -0.09 -24.53 20.34
N SER A 131 -0.51 -24.74 19.09
CA SER A 131 0.06 -25.76 18.19
C SER A 131 1.55 -25.52 17.91
N ARG A 132 2.00 -24.27 17.74
CA ARG A 132 3.44 -23.95 17.64
C ARG A 132 4.22 -24.23 18.91
N LEU A 133 3.66 -23.88 20.07
CA LEU A 133 4.32 -24.05 21.36
C LEU A 133 4.47 -25.54 21.74
N LEU A 134 3.49 -26.38 21.38
CA LEU A 134 3.53 -27.83 21.61
C LEU A 134 4.35 -28.58 20.55
N PHE A 135 4.20 -28.22 19.26
CA PHE A 135 4.81 -28.95 18.13
C PHE A 135 5.78 -28.06 17.31
N PRO A 136 6.87 -27.52 17.90
CA PRO A 136 7.72 -26.51 17.25
C PRO A 136 8.48 -26.99 16.01
N ALA A 137 8.64 -28.31 15.82
CA ALA A 137 9.28 -28.90 14.64
C ALA A 137 8.39 -28.94 13.39
N ALA A 138 7.13 -28.49 13.47
CA ALA A 138 6.18 -28.57 12.36
C ALA A 138 6.21 -27.33 11.44
N ALA A 139 6.29 -27.54 10.13
CA ALA A 139 6.41 -26.45 9.16
C ALA A 139 5.12 -25.61 8.96
N ARG A 140 3.93 -26.12 9.31
CA ARG A 140 2.63 -25.45 9.11
C ARG A 140 1.67 -25.75 10.28
N HIS A 141 0.86 -24.75 10.66
CA HIS A 141 -0.08 -24.82 11.80
C HIS A 141 -1.48 -24.24 11.49
N GLY A 142 -1.81 -24.01 10.22
CA GLY A 142 -3.19 -23.71 9.78
C GLY A 142 -4.09 -24.95 9.90
N LEU A 143 -5.41 -24.77 9.88
CA LEU A 143 -6.39 -25.82 10.21
C LEU A 143 -6.21 -27.08 9.34
N ASP A 144 -6.02 -26.93 8.03
CA ASP A 144 -5.67 -27.99 7.07
C ASP A 144 -4.47 -28.84 7.53
N ALA A 145 -3.44 -28.20 8.10
CA ALA A 145 -2.24 -28.86 8.61
C ALA A 145 -2.43 -29.49 10.00
N LEU A 146 -3.48 -29.12 10.74
CA LEU A 146 -3.93 -29.83 11.94
C LEU A 146 -4.77 -31.06 11.54
N ILE A 147 -5.73 -30.90 10.63
CA ILE A 147 -6.54 -31.99 10.05
C ILE A 147 -5.64 -33.11 9.54
N ALA A 148 -4.70 -32.78 8.65
CA ALA A 148 -3.80 -33.75 8.03
C ALA A 148 -2.79 -34.39 9.01
N ARG A 149 -2.40 -33.68 10.09
CA ARG A 149 -1.42 -34.21 11.08
C ARG A 149 -2.06 -35.14 12.10
N PHE A 150 -3.23 -34.77 12.61
CA PHE A 150 -3.84 -35.46 13.75
C PHE A 150 -4.97 -36.42 13.34
N GLY A 151 -5.32 -36.47 12.04
CA GLY A 151 -6.45 -37.26 11.55
C GLY A 151 -7.75 -36.75 12.17
N LEU A 152 -8.02 -35.47 11.99
CA LEU A 152 -9.30 -34.85 12.38
C LEU A 152 -10.33 -35.13 11.28
N ALA A 153 -11.60 -35.26 11.66
CA ALA A 153 -12.70 -35.61 10.78
C ALA A 153 -13.58 -34.37 10.51
N PRO A 154 -13.40 -33.64 9.39
CA PRO A 154 -14.24 -32.50 9.04
C PRO A 154 -15.63 -32.96 8.57
N ILE A 155 -16.68 -32.50 9.25
CA ILE A 155 -18.08 -32.74 8.85
C ILE A 155 -18.63 -31.45 8.22
N GLY A 156 -18.32 -31.24 6.93
CA GLY A 156 -18.75 -30.04 6.19
C GLY A 156 -17.93 -28.78 6.50
N ARG A 157 -16.60 -28.85 6.30
CA ARG A 157 -15.68 -27.71 6.46
C ARG A 157 -16.09 -26.49 5.62
N HIS A 158 -15.68 -25.30 6.04
CA HIS A 158 -16.13 -23.98 5.52
C HIS A 158 -17.58 -23.69 5.93
N ARG A 159 -17.88 -24.06 7.18
CA ARG A 159 -19.06 -23.70 7.95
C ARG A 159 -18.62 -23.57 9.40
N ALA A 160 -19.05 -22.52 10.07
CA ALA A 160 -18.45 -22.11 11.33
C ALA A 160 -18.50 -23.20 12.42
N LEU A 161 -19.60 -23.97 12.50
CA LEU A 161 -19.71 -25.04 13.49
C LEU A 161 -18.75 -26.21 13.22
N ALA A 162 -18.51 -26.54 11.94
CA ALA A 162 -17.63 -27.64 11.56
C ALA A 162 -16.16 -27.29 11.82
N ASP A 163 -15.76 -26.06 11.52
CA ASP A 163 -14.39 -25.60 11.76
C ASP A 163 -14.14 -25.35 13.26
N ALA A 164 -15.15 -24.94 14.04
CA ALA A 164 -15.10 -24.92 15.51
C ALA A 164 -14.99 -26.33 16.13
N ASP A 165 -15.73 -27.33 15.65
CA ASP A 165 -15.61 -28.71 16.14
C ASP A 165 -14.23 -29.31 15.85
N LEU A 166 -13.60 -28.98 14.71
CA LEU A 166 -12.22 -29.36 14.44
C LEU A 166 -11.22 -28.82 15.49
N LEU A 167 -11.53 -27.71 16.16
CA LEU A 167 -10.70 -27.19 17.26
C LEU A 167 -10.89 -27.99 18.55
N TRP A 168 -12.12 -28.45 18.81
CA TRP A 168 -12.40 -29.40 19.90
C TRP A 168 -11.74 -30.76 19.63
N GLN A 169 -11.80 -31.29 18.39
CA GLN A 169 -11.06 -32.49 18.02
C GLN A 169 -9.54 -32.30 18.16
N PHE A 170 -8.98 -31.16 17.77
CA PHE A 170 -7.57 -30.84 18.00
C PHE A 170 -7.23 -30.78 19.50
N TRP A 171 -8.12 -30.24 20.33
CA TRP A 171 -7.96 -30.22 21.79
C TRP A 171 -7.91 -31.64 22.39
N GLN A 172 -8.85 -32.51 22.02
CA GLN A 172 -8.83 -33.92 22.41
C GLN A 172 -7.50 -34.59 22.03
N LYS A 173 -7.01 -34.35 20.81
CA LYS A 173 -5.77 -34.94 20.30
C LYS A 173 -4.53 -34.46 21.07
N ILE A 174 -4.41 -33.19 21.45
CA ILE A 174 -3.21 -32.76 22.22
C ILE A 174 -3.11 -33.45 23.59
N HIS A 175 -4.25 -33.77 24.22
CA HIS A 175 -4.30 -34.57 25.44
C HIS A 175 -3.87 -36.04 25.25
N THR A 176 -3.76 -36.56 24.01
CA THR A 176 -3.13 -37.87 23.74
C THR A 176 -1.62 -37.80 23.48
N TYR A 177 -1.03 -36.59 23.41
CA TYR A 177 0.42 -36.38 23.24
C TYR A 177 1.11 -35.78 24.47
N TYR A 178 0.41 -35.03 25.31
CA TYR A 178 0.97 -34.31 26.46
C TYR A 178 0.08 -34.43 27.70
N SER A 179 0.69 -34.34 28.89
CA SER A 179 -0.05 -34.28 30.14
C SER A 179 -0.86 -33.00 30.27
N ALA A 180 -1.94 -33.05 31.06
CA ALA A 180 -2.80 -31.89 31.33
C ALA A 180 -2.00 -30.70 31.88
N ASP A 181 -1.04 -30.93 32.79
CA ASP A 181 -0.21 -29.87 33.38
C ASP A 181 0.64 -29.12 32.34
N LEU A 182 1.14 -29.82 31.32
CA LEU A 182 1.96 -29.22 30.25
C LEU A 182 1.06 -28.41 29.31
N ILE A 183 -0.11 -28.94 28.97
CA ILE A 183 -1.12 -28.23 28.18
C ILE A 183 -1.58 -26.97 28.92
N GLU A 184 -1.86 -27.05 30.22
CA GLU A 184 -2.27 -25.89 31.01
C GLU A 184 -1.17 -24.81 31.08
N GLN A 185 0.09 -25.20 31.28
CA GLN A 185 1.24 -24.29 31.22
C GLN A 185 1.37 -23.63 29.83
N ALA A 186 1.16 -24.39 28.75
CA ALA A 186 1.18 -23.87 27.39
C ALA A 186 0.03 -22.88 27.14
N VAL A 187 -1.18 -23.20 27.58
CA VAL A 187 -2.38 -22.33 27.52
C VAL A 187 -2.15 -21.03 28.30
N ARG A 188 -1.74 -21.12 29.57
CA ARG A 188 -1.38 -19.96 30.41
C ARG A 188 -0.30 -19.08 29.77
N ARG A 189 0.67 -19.66 29.05
CA ARG A 189 1.73 -18.94 28.30
C ARG A 189 1.20 -18.28 27.02
N VAL A 190 0.25 -18.88 26.31
CA VAL A 190 -0.33 -18.32 25.08
C VAL A 190 -1.28 -17.16 25.37
N ILE A 191 -2.16 -17.30 26.37
CA ILE A 191 -3.12 -16.26 26.80
C ILE A 191 -2.38 -14.99 27.21
N LYS A 192 -1.36 -15.09 28.08
CA LYS A 192 -0.50 -13.97 28.50
C LYS A 192 0.23 -13.25 27.37
N ARG A 193 0.24 -13.82 26.15
CA ARG A 193 0.88 -13.27 24.95
C ARG A 193 -0.12 -12.98 23.81
N ALA A 194 -1.43 -12.97 24.06
CA ALA A 194 -2.48 -12.99 23.02
C ALA A 194 -2.58 -11.74 22.10
N SER A 195 -1.70 -10.76 22.27
CA SER A 195 -1.62 -9.52 21.49
C SER A 195 -0.70 -9.57 20.25
N GLN A 196 -0.10 -10.74 19.94
CA GLN A 196 0.88 -10.91 18.85
C GLN A 196 0.40 -11.86 17.74
N PRO A 197 0.76 -11.61 16.46
CA PRO A 197 0.22 -12.30 15.30
C PRO A 197 0.80 -13.72 15.16
N PRO A 198 0.04 -14.71 14.68
CA PRO A 198 0.52 -16.09 14.62
C PRO A 198 1.50 -16.41 13.48
N GLN A 199 1.72 -15.55 12.48
CA GLN A 199 2.52 -15.90 11.29
C GLN A 199 4.03 -15.67 11.46
N LEU A 200 4.44 -14.72 12.32
CA LEU A 200 5.83 -14.33 12.56
C LEU A 200 6.44 -15.11 13.75
N PRO A 201 7.78 -15.28 13.80
CA PRO A 201 8.48 -15.67 15.03
C PRO A 201 8.30 -14.60 16.12
N ASP A 202 8.15 -15.02 17.39
CA ASP A 202 7.97 -14.13 18.55
C ASP A 202 9.01 -12.98 18.57
N GLU A 203 10.27 -13.30 18.28
CA GLU A 203 11.42 -12.40 18.35
C GLU A 203 11.51 -11.41 17.17
N ALA A 204 10.83 -11.70 16.04
CA ALA A 204 11.01 -10.94 14.79
C ALA A 204 10.46 -9.51 14.86
N ILE A 205 9.54 -9.23 15.79
CA ILE A 205 9.03 -7.88 16.06
C ILE A 205 9.90 -7.17 17.11
N ASP A 206 10.41 -7.90 18.09
CA ASP A 206 11.19 -7.33 19.18
C ASP A 206 12.64 -7.02 18.76
N ALA A 207 13.15 -7.69 17.73
CA ALA A 207 14.41 -7.36 17.07
C ALA A 207 14.38 -6.06 16.23
N LEU A 208 13.20 -5.46 16.00
CA LEU A 208 13.07 -4.20 15.23
C LEU A 208 13.56 -2.99 16.06
N PRO A 209 14.06 -1.92 15.43
CA PRO A 209 14.59 -0.75 16.16
C PRO A 209 13.50 0.13 16.79
N ASP A 210 13.74 0.55 18.04
CA ASP A 210 12.97 1.60 18.74
C ASP A 210 13.38 3.01 18.24
N GLY A 211 13.16 3.27 16.95
CA GLY A 211 13.59 4.54 16.35
C GLY A 211 13.17 4.73 14.90
N PRO A 212 13.61 5.83 14.28
CA PRO A 212 13.21 6.20 12.93
C PRO A 212 13.81 5.27 11.88
N GLY A 213 13.05 5.06 10.80
CA GLY A 213 13.48 4.21 9.69
C GLY A 213 12.34 3.72 8.81
N VAL A 214 12.65 2.73 7.97
CA VAL A 214 11.73 2.11 7.01
C VAL A 214 11.60 0.62 7.30
N TYR A 215 10.38 0.11 7.36
CA TYR A 215 10.08 -1.32 7.44
C TYR A 215 9.61 -1.87 6.09
N LEU A 216 9.94 -3.14 5.84
CA LEU A 216 9.56 -3.87 4.64
C LEU A 216 8.83 -5.16 5.06
N PHE A 217 7.70 -5.43 4.42
CA PHE A 217 6.83 -6.57 4.69
C PHE A 217 6.87 -7.55 3.51
N TYR A 218 7.18 -8.80 3.81
CA TYR A 218 7.33 -9.89 2.83
C TYR A 218 6.32 -11.00 3.11
N GLY A 219 5.73 -11.54 2.05
CA GLY A 219 4.75 -12.62 2.07
C GLY A 219 5.36 -13.98 1.78
N GLU A 220 4.56 -14.88 1.21
CA GLU A 220 5.04 -16.19 0.74
C GLU A 220 6.00 -16.01 -0.47
N GLN A 221 6.99 -16.91 -0.59
CA GLN A 221 8.06 -16.85 -1.61
C GLN A 221 8.87 -15.53 -1.61
N ASP A 222 9.01 -14.86 -0.46
CA ASP A 222 9.68 -13.56 -0.31
C ASP A 222 9.12 -12.44 -1.23
N THR A 223 7.84 -12.55 -1.58
CA THR A 223 7.11 -11.51 -2.31
C THR A 223 7.02 -10.24 -1.47
N LEU A 224 7.61 -9.13 -1.93
CA LEU A 224 7.56 -7.85 -1.20
C LEU A 224 6.16 -7.21 -1.28
N LEU A 225 5.42 -7.32 -0.19
CA LEU A 225 4.04 -6.87 -0.06
C LEU A 225 3.95 -5.34 0.11
N TYR A 226 4.74 -4.78 1.02
CA TYR A 226 4.62 -3.38 1.42
C TYR A 226 5.94 -2.81 1.96
N VAL A 227 6.12 -1.51 1.78
CA VAL A 227 7.21 -0.71 2.38
C VAL A 227 6.60 0.52 3.04
N GLY A 228 7.04 0.86 4.26
CA GLY A 228 6.53 2.02 4.99
C GLY A 228 7.52 2.63 5.99
N LYS A 229 7.43 3.93 6.24
CA LYS A 229 8.25 4.68 7.20
C LYS A 229 7.68 4.70 8.63
N SER A 230 8.52 5.03 9.61
CA SER A 230 8.10 5.51 10.93
C SER A 230 9.17 6.38 11.60
N VAL A 231 8.77 7.13 12.65
CA VAL A 231 9.68 7.71 13.66
C VAL A 231 10.04 6.72 14.78
N ASP A 232 9.25 5.65 14.91
CA ASP A 232 9.46 4.50 15.78
C ASP A 232 9.00 3.26 15.01
N VAL A 233 9.94 2.52 14.42
CA VAL A 233 9.66 1.37 13.57
C VAL A 233 9.06 0.22 14.38
N ARG A 234 9.62 -0.12 15.55
CA ARG A 234 9.08 -1.21 16.39
C ARG A 234 7.65 -0.91 16.81
N SER A 235 7.35 0.29 17.30
CA SER A 235 5.99 0.67 17.71
C SER A 235 5.02 0.70 16.54
N ARG A 236 5.43 1.17 15.34
CA ARG A 236 4.56 1.17 14.15
C ARG A 236 4.34 -0.23 13.55
N VAL A 237 5.32 -1.13 13.61
CA VAL A 237 5.13 -2.51 13.19
C VAL A 237 4.30 -3.28 14.23
N ARG A 238 4.56 -3.10 15.53
CA ARG A 238 3.65 -3.56 16.61
C ARG A 238 2.25 -3.00 16.44
N SER A 239 2.11 -1.74 15.98
CA SER A 239 0.79 -1.17 15.73
C SER A 239 0.07 -2.00 14.69
N HIS A 240 0.59 -2.23 13.48
CA HIS A 240 -0.05 -3.08 12.43
C HIS A 240 -0.62 -4.44 12.93
N PHE A 241 -0.06 -4.99 14.01
CA PHE A 241 -0.48 -6.27 14.60
C PHE A 241 -1.36 -6.17 15.87
N SER A 242 -1.60 -4.98 16.43
CA SER A 242 -2.48 -4.79 17.60
C SER A 242 -3.98 -4.96 17.25
N ASN A 243 -4.88 -4.85 18.23
CA ASN A 243 -6.31 -5.19 18.06
C ASN A 243 -7.24 -4.00 17.71
N ASP A 244 -6.71 -2.84 17.29
CA ASP A 244 -7.49 -1.59 17.09
C ASP A 244 -7.29 -0.93 15.70
N HIS A 245 -7.17 -1.70 14.61
CA HIS A 245 -6.87 -1.14 13.28
C HIS A 245 -8.07 -0.57 12.55
N GLN A 246 -8.17 0.76 12.60
CA GLN A 246 -9.13 1.60 11.89
C GLN A 246 -8.94 1.62 10.35
N VAL A 247 -8.10 0.75 9.78
CA VAL A 247 -7.69 0.77 8.36
C VAL A 247 -7.69 -0.64 7.77
N ALA A 248 -8.68 -0.92 6.90
CA ALA A 248 -8.87 -2.23 6.24
C ALA A 248 -7.64 -2.75 5.46
N LYS A 249 -6.78 -1.84 4.98
CA LYS A 249 -5.56 -2.17 4.24
C LYS A 249 -4.57 -2.96 5.10
N ASP A 250 -4.41 -2.55 6.35
CA ASP A 250 -3.36 -3.05 7.23
C ASP A 250 -3.72 -4.45 7.77
N LEU A 251 -5.02 -4.72 7.96
CA LEU A 251 -5.56 -6.05 8.27
C LEU A 251 -5.18 -7.10 7.22
N ARG A 252 -5.49 -6.88 5.94
CA ARG A 252 -5.16 -7.84 4.87
C ARG A 252 -3.65 -8.08 4.76
N ILE A 253 -2.85 -7.01 4.79
CA ILE A 253 -1.39 -7.14 4.76
C ILE A 253 -0.90 -7.95 5.98
N SER A 254 -1.48 -7.75 7.17
CA SER A 254 -1.10 -8.50 8.37
C SER A 254 -1.35 -10.01 8.31
N GLN A 255 -2.27 -10.48 7.46
CA GLN A 255 -2.53 -11.90 7.23
C GLN A 255 -1.54 -12.54 6.24
N GLU A 256 -1.13 -11.78 5.22
CA GLU A 256 -0.23 -12.24 4.15
C GLU A 256 1.27 -12.25 4.58
N ILE A 257 1.65 -11.47 5.60
CA ILE A 257 3.05 -11.38 6.11
C ILE A 257 3.60 -12.72 6.59
N ARG A 258 4.83 -13.02 6.14
CA ARG A 258 5.69 -14.12 6.62
C ARG A 258 7.01 -13.61 7.24
N ARG A 259 7.52 -12.46 6.78
CA ARG A 259 8.80 -11.89 7.21
C ARG A 259 8.76 -10.36 7.22
N VAL A 260 9.52 -9.75 8.13
CA VAL A 260 9.68 -8.29 8.26
C VAL A 260 11.17 -7.95 8.23
N GLU A 261 11.54 -6.89 7.51
CA GLU A 261 12.83 -6.20 7.67
C GLU A 261 12.61 -4.78 8.22
N ALA A 262 13.65 -4.21 8.82
CA ALA A 262 13.73 -2.78 9.12
C ALA A 262 15.10 -2.23 8.72
N ARG A 263 15.13 -0.95 8.34
CA ARG A 263 16.32 -0.18 8.01
C ARG A 263 16.27 1.13 8.80
N SER A 264 17.09 1.22 9.85
CA SER A 264 17.21 2.41 10.70
C SER A 264 17.72 3.62 9.92
N THR A 265 17.26 4.81 10.28
CA THR A 265 17.81 6.09 9.80
C THR A 265 18.17 6.98 10.99
N ALA A 266 18.88 8.09 10.75
CA ALA A 266 19.21 9.05 11.81
C ALA A 266 17.95 9.75 12.36
N GLY A 267 17.04 10.17 11.48
CA GLY A 267 15.77 10.80 11.83
C GLY A 267 14.66 10.54 10.80
N GLU A 268 13.62 11.38 10.83
CA GLU A 268 12.46 11.23 9.95
C GLU A 268 12.76 11.63 8.50
N LEU A 269 13.70 12.56 8.25
CA LEU A 269 14.04 12.99 6.90
C LEU A 269 14.62 11.81 6.11
N GLY A 270 15.56 11.08 6.71
CA GLY A 270 16.09 9.84 6.14
C GLY A 270 15.01 8.78 5.93
N ALA A 271 14.08 8.61 6.88
CA ALA A 271 13.00 7.63 6.75
C ALA A 271 12.04 7.97 5.60
N LEU A 272 11.70 9.25 5.42
CA LEU A 272 10.90 9.78 4.30
C LEU A 272 11.60 9.59 2.94
N LEU A 273 12.89 9.93 2.86
CA LEU A 273 13.70 9.82 1.63
C LEU A 273 13.90 8.35 1.21
N LEU A 274 14.23 7.49 2.17
CA LEU A 274 14.46 6.06 1.95
C LEU A 274 13.16 5.31 1.58
N GLU A 275 12.01 5.66 2.17
CA GLU A 275 10.71 5.10 1.76
C GLU A 275 10.42 5.43 0.28
N ALA A 276 10.58 6.69 -0.11
CA ALA A 276 10.37 7.13 -1.50
C ALA A 276 11.31 6.40 -2.48
N GLN A 277 12.57 6.20 -2.11
CA GLN A 277 13.56 5.47 -2.91
C GLN A 277 13.19 3.98 -3.07
N LEU A 278 12.92 3.29 -1.96
CA LEU A 278 12.66 1.84 -1.95
C LEU A 278 11.34 1.48 -2.63
N VAL A 279 10.28 2.29 -2.47
CA VAL A 279 9.02 2.08 -3.22
C VAL A 279 9.24 2.25 -4.73
N LYS A 280 10.14 3.16 -5.14
CA LYS A 280 10.47 3.38 -6.57
C LYS A 280 11.38 2.30 -7.15
N GLN A 281 12.29 1.74 -6.36
CA GLN A 281 13.19 0.65 -6.78
C GLN A 281 12.49 -0.71 -6.78
N LEU A 282 11.76 -1.06 -5.71
CA LEU A 282 11.28 -2.42 -5.45
C LEU A 282 9.82 -2.68 -5.89
N GLN A 283 9.05 -1.63 -6.22
CA GLN A 283 7.64 -1.70 -6.66
C GLN A 283 6.70 -2.61 -5.81
N PRO A 284 6.73 -2.54 -4.46
CA PRO A 284 5.97 -3.42 -3.56
C PRO A 284 4.46 -3.49 -3.87
N VAL A 285 3.88 -4.69 -3.74
CA VAL A 285 2.53 -5.04 -4.23
C VAL A 285 1.43 -4.06 -3.80
N HIS A 286 1.41 -3.61 -2.55
CA HIS A 286 0.35 -2.76 -1.99
C HIS A 286 0.71 -1.27 -1.83
N ASN A 287 1.88 -0.81 -2.25
CA ASN A 287 2.16 0.63 -2.36
C ASN A 287 1.61 1.14 -3.69
N ARG A 288 0.38 1.69 -3.67
CA ARG A 288 -0.26 2.32 -4.85
C ARG A 288 0.24 3.75 -5.10
N MET A 289 0.81 4.40 -4.10
CA MET A 289 1.46 5.72 -4.18
C MET A 289 2.99 5.56 -4.33
N LEU A 290 3.68 6.65 -4.69
CA LEU A 290 5.14 6.72 -4.91
C LEU A 290 5.71 5.81 -6.02
N ARG A 291 4.91 5.00 -6.72
CA ARG A 291 5.37 4.26 -7.91
C ARG A 291 5.78 5.22 -9.04
N ARG A 292 6.74 4.80 -9.87
CA ARG A 292 7.29 5.61 -10.98
C ARG A 292 6.19 6.09 -11.93
N THR A 293 5.90 7.39 -11.90
CA THR A 293 4.92 8.02 -12.80
C THR A 293 5.54 8.23 -14.18
N SER A 294 5.11 7.48 -15.18
CA SER A 294 5.67 7.51 -16.54
C SER A 294 5.36 8.79 -17.33
N THR A 295 4.42 9.62 -16.84
CA THR A 295 3.83 10.78 -17.54
C THR A 295 3.82 12.06 -16.68
N LEU A 296 4.93 12.37 -16.01
CA LEU A 296 5.08 13.64 -15.27
C LEU A 296 5.04 14.84 -16.23
N CYS A 297 4.15 15.79 -15.94
CA CYS A 297 3.96 17.01 -16.72
C CYS A 297 3.75 18.24 -15.81
N SER A 298 3.98 19.42 -16.38
CA SER A 298 3.85 20.73 -15.72
C SER A 298 3.28 21.73 -16.73
N TRP A 299 2.68 22.83 -16.25
CA TRP A 299 2.36 23.97 -17.10
C TRP A 299 3.61 24.84 -17.27
N HIS A 300 3.84 25.32 -18.49
CA HIS A 300 4.90 26.26 -18.84
C HIS A 300 4.25 27.54 -19.39
N LEU A 301 4.68 28.70 -18.88
CA LEU A 301 4.22 30.02 -19.33
C LEU A 301 5.40 31.00 -19.30
N PRO A 302 6.27 30.99 -20.34
CA PRO A 302 7.44 31.86 -20.40
C PRO A 302 7.05 33.33 -20.56
N ASP A 303 7.96 34.24 -20.18
CA ASP A 303 7.71 35.68 -20.23
C ASP A 303 7.34 36.13 -21.67
N GLY A 304 6.23 36.86 -21.79
CA GLY A 304 5.68 37.30 -23.08
C GLY A 304 4.73 36.29 -23.76
N ALA A 305 4.49 35.11 -23.19
CA ALA A 305 3.43 34.21 -23.66
C ALA A 305 2.07 34.56 -23.03
N HIS A 306 0.99 34.49 -23.82
CA HIS A 306 -0.38 34.84 -23.40
C HIS A 306 -1.29 33.63 -23.12
N ALA A 307 -0.75 32.41 -23.22
CA ALA A 307 -1.45 31.16 -22.95
C ALA A 307 -0.44 30.10 -22.48
N PRO A 308 -0.77 29.26 -21.49
CA PRO A 308 0.17 28.28 -20.95
C PRO A 308 0.15 26.99 -21.77
N GLU A 309 1.26 26.27 -21.84
CA GLU A 309 1.37 24.96 -22.51
C GLU A 309 1.71 23.84 -21.52
N ILE A 310 1.45 22.57 -21.88
CA ILE A 310 1.76 21.42 -21.03
C ILE A 310 3.04 20.74 -21.53
N VAL A 311 4.12 20.89 -20.77
CA VAL A 311 5.43 20.28 -21.03
C VAL A 311 5.61 18.98 -20.26
N ASN A 312 6.54 18.13 -20.72
CA ASN A 312 6.83 16.82 -20.13
C ASN A 312 8.24 16.76 -19.54
N ALA A 313 8.41 16.06 -18.41
CA ALA A 313 9.71 15.92 -17.75
C ALA A 313 10.76 15.10 -18.56
N ARG A 314 10.37 14.53 -19.70
CA ARG A 314 11.29 13.89 -20.67
C ARG A 314 11.83 14.87 -21.74
N THR A 315 11.22 16.04 -21.90
CA THR A 315 11.55 17.03 -22.94
C THR A 315 12.00 18.36 -22.37
N VAL A 316 11.60 18.68 -21.14
CA VAL A 316 12.02 19.87 -20.39
C VAL A 316 12.54 19.41 -19.02
N ASP A 317 13.72 19.88 -18.63
CA ASP A 317 14.33 19.56 -17.34
C ASP A 317 13.66 20.40 -16.23
N PHE A 318 12.76 19.77 -15.47
CA PHE A 318 11.98 20.43 -14.42
C PHE A 318 12.84 20.88 -13.21
N ALA A 319 14.12 20.51 -13.13
CA ALA A 319 15.04 20.98 -12.11
C ALA A 319 15.83 22.25 -12.54
N ALA A 320 15.80 22.65 -13.81
CA ALA A 320 16.47 23.88 -14.28
C ALA A 320 15.58 24.84 -15.08
N ALA A 321 14.50 24.37 -15.71
CA ALA A 321 13.64 25.23 -16.52
C ALA A 321 12.85 26.22 -15.63
N PRO A 322 12.89 27.53 -15.91
CA PRO A 322 12.07 28.52 -15.24
C PRO A 322 10.61 28.45 -15.72
N ALA A 323 9.74 29.26 -15.10
CA ALA A 323 8.34 29.44 -15.52
C ALA A 323 7.52 28.14 -15.65
N LEU A 324 7.82 27.16 -14.79
CA LEU A 324 7.05 25.92 -14.63
C LEU A 324 6.11 25.99 -13.43
N TYR A 325 4.92 25.39 -13.57
CA TYR A 325 3.83 25.49 -12.61
C TYR A 325 3.10 24.14 -12.42
N GLY A 326 3.15 23.61 -11.19
CA GLY A 326 2.55 22.35 -10.75
C GLY A 326 3.28 21.08 -11.22
N THR A 327 3.14 19.99 -10.45
CA THR A 327 3.69 18.66 -10.78
C THR A 327 2.57 17.62 -10.92
N PHE A 328 2.18 17.31 -12.15
CA PHE A 328 0.98 16.52 -12.45
C PHE A 328 1.32 15.13 -13.01
N SER A 329 0.60 14.11 -12.53
CA SER A 329 0.79 12.72 -12.98
C SER A 329 0.14 12.39 -14.33
N SER A 330 -0.71 13.27 -14.85
CA SER A 330 -1.30 13.16 -16.19
C SER A 330 -1.78 14.52 -16.68
N ARG A 331 -1.90 14.67 -18.01
CA ARG A 331 -2.41 15.87 -18.67
C ARG A 331 -3.77 16.32 -18.11
N VAL A 332 -4.70 15.37 -17.93
CA VAL A 332 -6.04 15.61 -17.36
C VAL A 332 -5.99 16.26 -15.96
N LYS A 333 -5.00 15.91 -15.12
CA LYS A 333 -4.83 16.54 -13.80
C LYS A 333 -4.27 17.97 -13.89
N ALA A 334 -3.40 18.24 -14.87
CA ALA A 334 -2.92 19.59 -15.15
C ALA A 334 -4.07 20.49 -15.66
N GLU A 335 -4.88 19.98 -16.60
CA GLU A 335 -6.07 20.65 -17.15
C GLU A 335 -7.14 20.90 -16.08
N HIS A 336 -7.39 19.93 -15.18
CA HIS A 336 -8.27 20.13 -14.04
C HIS A 336 -7.75 21.19 -13.06
N ALA A 337 -6.44 21.23 -12.79
CA ALA A 337 -5.85 22.22 -11.89
C ALA A 337 -5.93 23.65 -12.47
N LEU A 338 -5.61 23.83 -13.76
CA LEU A 338 -5.75 25.14 -14.42
C LEU A 338 -7.22 25.56 -14.55
N ARG A 339 -8.15 24.62 -14.79
CA ARG A 339 -9.59 24.92 -14.77
C ARG A 339 -10.08 25.36 -13.40
N GLY A 340 -9.58 24.74 -12.31
CA GLY A 340 -9.84 25.19 -10.94
C GLY A 340 -9.34 26.62 -10.66
N LEU A 341 -8.11 26.94 -11.08
CA LEU A 341 -7.61 28.32 -11.05
C LEU A 341 -8.47 29.27 -11.91
N ALA A 342 -8.95 28.82 -13.07
CA ALA A 342 -9.77 29.64 -13.96
C ALA A 342 -11.16 29.96 -13.38
N ASP A 343 -11.84 28.99 -12.76
CA ASP A 343 -13.09 29.22 -12.02
C ASP A 343 -12.87 30.12 -10.78
N THR A 344 -11.75 29.97 -10.05
CA THR A 344 -11.44 30.79 -8.85
C THR A 344 -11.02 32.22 -9.16
N HIS A 345 -10.21 32.42 -10.20
CA HIS A 345 -9.66 33.73 -10.59
C HIS A 345 -10.38 34.35 -11.80
N ALA A 346 -11.56 33.84 -12.18
CA ALA A 346 -12.36 34.33 -13.31
C ALA A 346 -11.57 34.50 -14.63
N LEU A 347 -10.79 33.49 -15.00
CA LEU A 347 -9.96 33.47 -16.22
C LEU A 347 -10.72 32.82 -17.38
N CYS A 348 -10.58 33.36 -18.60
CA CYS A 348 -11.24 32.80 -19.77
C CYS A 348 -10.66 31.43 -20.19
N CYS A 349 -11.44 30.36 -20.04
CA CYS A 349 -11.02 29.00 -20.44
C CYS A 349 -10.62 28.88 -21.92
N ALA A 350 -11.17 29.70 -22.82
CA ALA A 350 -10.79 29.69 -24.23
C ALA A 350 -9.38 30.26 -24.47
N GLN A 351 -9.04 31.38 -23.82
CA GLN A 351 -7.68 31.96 -23.88
C GLN A 351 -6.63 31.02 -23.27
N LEU A 352 -7.03 30.20 -22.27
CA LEU A 352 -6.19 29.18 -21.67
C LEU A 352 -6.10 27.86 -22.48
N GLY A 353 -6.71 27.78 -23.66
CA GLY A 353 -6.75 26.55 -24.48
C GLY A 353 -7.56 25.39 -23.87
N LEU A 354 -8.29 25.61 -22.78
CA LEU A 354 -9.14 24.62 -22.08
C LEU A 354 -10.55 24.48 -22.69
N GLU A 355 -10.87 25.30 -23.69
CA GLU A 355 -12.15 25.36 -24.37
C GLU A 355 -11.95 25.82 -25.83
N LYS A 356 -12.64 25.20 -26.80
CA LYS A 356 -12.58 25.60 -28.20
C LYS A 356 -13.65 26.65 -28.51
N ALA A 357 -13.32 27.94 -28.36
CA ALA A 357 -14.11 29.04 -28.89
C ALA A 357 -13.57 29.48 -30.27
N GLY A 358 -14.47 29.99 -31.13
CA GLY A 358 -14.05 30.72 -32.33
C GLY A 358 -13.64 32.15 -31.99
N ALA A 359 -12.73 32.75 -32.78
CA ALA A 359 -12.29 34.13 -32.57
C ALA A 359 -13.48 35.10 -32.49
N GLY A 360 -13.49 35.99 -31.49
CA GLY A 360 -14.57 36.94 -31.24
C GLY A 360 -15.90 36.34 -30.76
N ARG A 361 -15.97 35.04 -30.45
CA ARG A 361 -17.16 34.42 -29.84
C ARG A 361 -16.98 34.27 -28.32
N PRO A 362 -18.02 34.54 -27.52
CA PRO A 362 -17.97 34.33 -26.09
C PRO A 362 -17.81 32.84 -25.75
N CYS A 363 -16.86 32.53 -24.88
CA CYS A 363 -16.76 31.20 -24.28
C CYS A 363 -17.92 30.95 -23.30
N PHE A 364 -18.18 29.68 -22.97
CA PHE A 364 -19.20 29.30 -21.99
C PHE A 364 -19.00 30.03 -20.66
N GLY A 365 -17.76 30.15 -20.20
CA GLY A 365 -17.40 30.90 -18.98
C GLY A 365 -17.85 32.36 -18.98
N TYR A 366 -17.84 33.06 -20.13
CA TYR A 366 -18.36 34.42 -20.24
C TYR A 366 -19.89 34.45 -20.19
N GLN A 367 -20.55 33.53 -20.91
CA GLN A 367 -22.01 33.41 -20.93
C GLN A 367 -22.62 33.19 -19.53
N VAL A 368 -21.93 32.43 -18.66
CA VAL A 368 -22.34 32.22 -17.26
C VAL A 368 -21.69 33.20 -16.26
N LYS A 369 -21.12 34.32 -16.73
CA LYS A 369 -20.49 35.39 -15.92
C LYS A 369 -19.37 34.92 -14.98
N ARG A 370 -18.59 33.92 -15.40
CA ARG A 370 -17.43 33.36 -14.69
C ARG A 370 -16.07 33.78 -15.25
N CYS A 371 -16.00 34.64 -16.27
CA CYS A 371 -14.74 35.27 -16.67
C CYS A 371 -14.96 36.67 -17.24
N HIS A 372 -13.91 37.48 -17.24
CA HIS A 372 -13.94 38.89 -17.65
C HIS A 372 -13.97 39.14 -19.17
N GLY A 373 -13.99 38.10 -20.01
CA GLY A 373 -14.37 38.24 -21.42
C GLY A 373 -13.27 38.60 -22.42
N VAL A 374 -11.99 38.32 -22.14
CA VAL A 374 -10.89 38.52 -23.12
C VAL A 374 -11.16 37.90 -24.51
N CYS A 375 -11.90 36.78 -24.59
CA CYS A 375 -12.35 36.16 -25.84
C CYS A 375 -13.26 37.03 -26.73
N VAL A 376 -13.85 38.10 -26.18
CA VAL A 376 -14.73 39.07 -26.87
C VAL A 376 -14.21 40.52 -26.76
N GLY A 377 -13.03 40.74 -26.17
CA GLY A 377 -12.39 42.07 -26.08
C GLY A 377 -12.81 42.94 -24.89
N GLU A 378 -13.67 42.44 -23.99
CA GLU A 378 -14.10 43.13 -22.75
C GLU A 378 -12.95 43.22 -21.70
N GLU A 379 -11.93 42.39 -21.86
CA GLU A 379 -10.68 42.39 -21.09
C GLU A 379 -9.51 42.34 -22.09
N SER A 380 -8.42 43.07 -21.82
CA SER A 380 -7.22 43.02 -22.66
C SER A 380 -6.42 41.73 -22.42
N VAL A 381 -5.68 41.27 -23.44
CA VAL A 381 -4.89 40.04 -23.35
C VAL A 381 -3.80 40.16 -22.28
N GLU A 382 -3.23 41.35 -22.11
CA GLU A 382 -2.20 41.67 -21.13
C GLU A 382 -2.77 41.64 -19.70
N ALA A 383 -3.96 42.22 -19.50
CA ALA A 383 -4.65 42.17 -18.21
C ALA A 383 -5.01 40.73 -17.81
N HIS A 384 -5.54 39.93 -18.75
CA HIS A 384 -5.80 38.51 -18.54
C HIS A 384 -4.52 37.73 -18.24
N THR A 385 -3.44 37.98 -18.98
CA THR A 385 -2.13 37.34 -18.81
C THR A 385 -1.54 37.65 -17.43
N ALA A 386 -1.64 38.90 -16.96
CA ALA A 386 -1.18 39.28 -15.62
C ALA A 386 -1.95 38.56 -14.50
N ARG A 387 -3.29 38.44 -14.63
CA ARG A 387 -4.12 37.67 -13.68
C ARG A 387 -3.81 36.17 -13.74
N LEU A 388 -3.49 35.64 -14.92
CA LEU A 388 -3.05 34.26 -15.11
C LEU A 388 -1.71 33.97 -14.41
N HIS A 389 -0.69 34.83 -14.58
CA HIS A 389 0.59 34.66 -13.88
C HIS A 389 0.39 34.69 -12.35
N ALA A 390 -0.40 35.65 -11.84
CA ALA A 390 -0.69 35.74 -10.40
C ALA A 390 -1.41 34.50 -9.85
N ALA A 391 -2.33 33.91 -10.62
CA ALA A 391 -2.99 32.66 -10.25
C ALA A 391 -2.02 31.45 -10.30
N LEU A 392 -1.19 31.37 -11.35
CA LEU A 392 -0.22 30.27 -11.54
C LEU A 392 0.93 30.29 -10.54
N ASP A 393 1.37 31.46 -10.05
CA ASP A 393 2.51 31.58 -9.13
C ASP A 393 2.31 30.75 -7.84
N THR A 394 1.05 30.55 -7.42
CA THR A 394 0.64 29.63 -6.34
C THR A 394 1.08 28.18 -6.52
N LEU A 395 1.38 27.76 -7.76
CA LEU A 395 1.83 26.42 -8.16
C LEU A 395 3.29 26.39 -8.64
N ARG A 396 4.03 27.52 -8.59
CA ARG A 396 5.36 27.67 -9.19
C ARG A 396 6.37 26.64 -8.71
N LEU A 397 7.12 26.07 -9.66
CA LEU A 397 8.24 25.18 -9.36
C LEU A 397 9.47 26.01 -9.00
N GLN A 398 10.14 25.60 -7.92
CA GLN A 398 11.50 26.05 -7.62
C GLN A 398 12.49 25.25 -8.47
N THR A 399 13.33 25.95 -9.24
CA THR A 399 14.52 25.36 -9.85
C THR A 399 15.49 24.89 -8.75
N TRP A 400 16.39 23.98 -9.09
CA TRP A 400 17.42 23.51 -8.17
C TRP A 400 18.40 24.66 -7.85
N PRO A 401 18.52 25.12 -6.59
CA PRO A 401 19.21 26.38 -6.26
C PRO A 401 20.71 26.21 -5.96
N PHE A 402 21.32 25.10 -6.41
CA PHE A 402 22.72 24.75 -6.17
C PHE A 402 23.39 24.27 -7.47
N ASP A 403 24.67 24.58 -7.66
CA ASP A 403 25.41 24.21 -8.89
C ASP A 403 25.64 22.69 -9.02
N GLY A 404 25.65 21.99 -7.88
CA GLY A 404 25.92 20.56 -7.75
C GLY A 404 25.00 19.85 -6.76
N PRO A 405 25.36 18.61 -6.38
CA PRO A 405 24.73 17.88 -5.29
C PRO A 405 24.86 18.61 -3.94
N ILE A 406 24.00 18.27 -3.01
CA ILE A 406 24.09 18.65 -1.59
C ILE A 406 23.98 17.40 -0.71
N ALA A 407 24.65 17.42 0.44
CA ALA A 407 24.41 16.49 1.53
C ALA A 407 23.63 17.22 2.65
N LEU A 408 22.45 16.71 2.98
CA LEU A 408 21.65 17.17 4.10
C LEU A 408 22.05 16.36 5.34
N GLU A 409 22.55 17.02 6.37
CA GLU A 409 22.95 16.35 7.61
C GLU A 409 21.74 16.17 8.52
N GLU A 410 21.41 14.91 8.84
CA GLU A 410 20.45 14.54 9.86
C GLU A 410 21.18 13.86 11.03
N ARG A 411 20.88 14.27 12.27
CA ARG A 411 21.42 13.67 13.50
C ARG A 411 20.31 13.01 14.29
N ALA A 412 20.63 11.91 14.96
CA ALA A 412 19.71 11.27 15.89
C ALA A 412 19.38 12.21 17.06
N ALA A 413 18.09 12.33 17.37
CA ALA A 413 17.65 13.13 18.52
C ALA A 413 18.19 12.54 19.83
N GLN A 414 18.64 13.39 20.75
CA GLN A 414 19.24 12.97 22.05
C GLN A 414 18.29 12.15 22.93
N THR A 415 16.98 12.21 22.67
CA THR A 415 15.93 11.44 23.36
C THR A 415 15.59 10.10 22.67
N SER A 416 16.20 9.78 21.53
CA SER A 416 15.92 8.57 20.76
C SER A 416 16.48 7.33 21.46
N ARG A 417 15.61 6.36 21.74
CA ARG A 417 16.00 5.07 22.34
C ARG A 417 16.48 4.06 21.30
N ASN A 418 17.28 4.49 20.31
CA ASN A 418 17.65 3.68 19.16
C ASN A 418 19.11 3.17 19.24
N PRO A 419 19.42 2.11 20.02
CA PRO A 419 20.78 1.60 20.22
C PRO A 419 21.40 0.94 18.97
N GLY A 420 20.65 0.82 17.86
CA GLY A 420 21.11 0.26 16.58
C GLY A 420 20.85 1.20 15.39
N GLY A 421 20.68 2.51 15.64
CA GLY A 421 20.55 3.52 14.60
C GLY A 421 21.87 4.22 14.29
N PRO A 422 22.08 4.72 13.05
CA PRO A 422 23.21 5.61 12.78
C PRO A 422 23.02 6.94 13.53
N PRO A 423 24.03 7.42 14.30
CA PRO A 423 23.88 8.65 15.11
C PRO A 423 23.83 9.91 14.25
N MET A 424 24.30 9.83 13.01
CA MET A 424 24.27 10.87 11.98
C MET A 424 24.19 10.20 10.61
N GLN A 425 23.50 10.83 9.66
CA GLN A 425 23.56 10.49 8.24
C GLN A 425 23.65 11.76 7.39
N LEU A 426 24.36 11.63 6.26
CA LEU A 426 24.39 12.62 5.19
C LEU A 426 23.51 12.12 4.04
N HIS A 427 22.40 12.82 3.79
CA HIS A 427 21.42 12.48 2.76
C HIS A 427 21.73 13.25 1.48
N VAL A 428 22.21 12.55 0.46
CA VAL A 428 22.70 13.17 -0.78
C VAL A 428 21.56 13.37 -1.78
N VAL A 429 21.39 14.60 -2.23
CA VAL A 429 20.34 15.03 -3.17
C VAL A 429 20.98 15.87 -4.28
N ASP A 430 20.60 15.62 -5.53
CA ASP A 430 20.99 16.46 -6.68
C ASP A 430 19.79 16.62 -7.61
N ARG A 431 19.57 17.83 -8.16
CA ARG A 431 18.49 18.14 -9.12
C ARG A 431 17.09 17.63 -8.72
N TRP A 432 16.73 17.73 -7.43
CA TRP A 432 15.51 17.16 -6.86
C TRP A 432 15.37 15.63 -6.99
N GLN A 433 16.49 14.88 -7.04
CA GLN A 433 16.54 13.43 -6.93
C GLN A 433 17.39 13.02 -5.73
N TYR A 434 16.95 11.99 -4.99
CA TYR A 434 17.69 11.44 -3.86
C TYR A 434 18.62 10.31 -4.32
N LEU A 435 19.92 10.46 -4.05
CA LEU A 435 20.96 9.53 -4.48
C LEU A 435 21.20 8.42 -3.43
N GLY A 436 21.21 8.80 -2.14
CA GLY A 436 21.35 7.85 -1.03
C GLY A 436 21.72 8.53 0.29
N SER A 437 21.99 7.71 1.32
CA SER A 437 22.45 8.16 2.64
C SER A 437 23.73 7.45 3.04
N VAL A 438 24.66 8.19 3.64
CA VAL A 438 25.96 7.70 4.11
C VAL A 438 26.25 8.12 5.55
N GLY A 439 27.07 7.37 6.28
CA GLY A 439 27.45 7.66 7.66
C GLY A 439 28.74 8.48 7.81
N ASN A 440 29.59 8.53 6.78
CA ASN A 440 30.89 9.23 6.81
C ASN A 440 31.31 9.77 5.44
N ALA A 441 32.42 10.51 5.40
CA ALA A 441 32.93 11.18 4.20
C ALA A 441 33.51 10.22 3.14
N SER A 442 34.08 9.08 3.53
CA SER A 442 34.63 8.10 2.55
C SER A 442 33.49 7.40 1.78
N GLU A 443 32.41 7.06 2.49
CA GLU A 443 31.17 6.60 1.86
C GLU A 443 30.54 7.68 0.96
N LEU A 444 30.66 8.97 1.31
CA LEU A 444 30.13 10.09 0.51
C LEU A 444 30.85 10.19 -0.85
N GLU A 445 32.18 10.14 -0.85
CA GLU A 445 32.98 10.10 -2.09
C GLU A 445 32.62 8.88 -2.94
N ALA A 446 32.50 7.70 -2.33
CA ALA A 446 32.09 6.48 -3.01
C ALA A 446 30.67 6.55 -3.60
N LEU A 447 29.72 7.16 -2.88
CA LEU A 447 28.34 7.36 -3.37
C LEU A 447 28.31 8.33 -4.55
N LEU A 448 29.06 9.45 -4.49
CA LEU A 448 29.16 10.41 -5.60
C LEU A 448 29.83 9.80 -6.83
N ALA A 449 30.90 9.03 -6.65
CA ALA A 449 31.64 8.39 -7.75
C ALA A 449 30.83 7.30 -8.48
N ASN A 450 29.89 6.64 -7.78
CA ASN A 450 29.02 5.60 -8.33
C ASN A 450 27.59 6.08 -8.62
N ALA A 451 27.29 7.38 -8.44
CA ALA A 451 25.96 7.92 -8.68
C ALA A 451 25.58 7.84 -10.17
N PRO A 452 24.38 7.35 -10.52
CA PRO A 452 23.92 7.38 -11.90
C PRO A 452 23.70 8.82 -12.38
N PRO A 453 23.87 9.13 -13.68
CA PRO A 453 23.64 10.46 -14.23
C PRO A 453 22.25 11.02 -13.87
N VAL A 454 22.23 12.21 -13.25
CA VAL A 454 21.04 12.81 -12.65
C VAL A 454 20.19 13.54 -13.71
N THR A 455 19.66 12.78 -14.68
CA THR A 455 18.99 13.31 -15.89
C THR A 455 17.47 13.45 -15.75
N GLY A 456 16.98 13.93 -14.61
CA GLY A 456 15.55 13.97 -14.32
C GLY A 456 15.20 14.66 -13.00
N PHE A 457 13.91 14.62 -12.66
CA PHE A 457 13.30 15.32 -11.53
C PHE A 457 12.33 14.37 -10.80
N ASP A 458 12.45 14.25 -9.47
CA ASP A 458 11.52 13.46 -8.68
C ASP A 458 10.48 14.35 -7.96
N PRO A 459 9.18 14.26 -8.33
CA PRO A 459 8.16 15.15 -7.82
C PRO A 459 7.76 14.88 -6.36
N ASP A 460 8.18 13.76 -5.78
CA ASP A 460 7.93 13.47 -4.37
C ASP A 460 9.09 13.97 -3.51
N ILE A 461 10.34 13.84 -3.99
CA ILE A 461 11.52 14.47 -3.38
C ILE A 461 11.38 16.00 -3.41
N TYR A 462 10.89 16.59 -4.51
CA TYR A 462 10.55 18.01 -4.59
C TYR A 462 9.54 18.43 -3.49
N LYS A 463 8.46 17.68 -3.29
CA LYS A 463 7.43 17.99 -2.26
C LYS A 463 7.95 17.82 -0.83
N LEU A 464 8.87 16.87 -0.64
CA LEU A 464 9.50 16.53 0.63
C LEU A 464 10.55 17.57 1.05
N LEU A 465 11.28 18.15 0.09
CA LEU A 465 12.41 19.05 0.33
C LEU A 465 12.18 20.52 0.00
N GLY A 466 11.36 20.90 -0.98
CA GLY A 466 11.31 22.28 -1.50
C GLY A 466 11.09 23.34 -0.42
N ARG A 467 10.05 23.17 0.40
CA ARG A 467 9.77 24.06 1.54
C ARG A 467 10.76 23.94 2.72
N ARG A 468 11.57 22.88 2.78
CA ARG A 468 12.61 22.68 3.81
C ARG A 468 13.97 23.27 3.40
N LEU A 469 14.29 23.29 2.10
CA LEU A 469 15.49 23.92 1.55
C LEU A 469 15.33 25.45 1.41
N ALA A 470 14.08 25.93 1.35
CA ALA A 470 13.75 27.36 1.31
C ALA A 470 13.69 28.03 2.70
N GLY A 471 14.23 27.41 3.75
CA GLY A 471 14.30 27.97 5.10
C GLY A 471 15.34 27.27 5.98
N ASP A 472 15.82 27.96 7.02
CA ASP A 472 17.07 27.64 7.74
C ASP A 472 16.98 26.46 8.72
N THR A 473 16.20 25.42 8.38
CA THR A 473 15.91 24.25 9.24
C THR A 473 16.79 23.03 8.98
N LEU A 474 17.67 23.08 7.97
CA LEU A 474 18.53 21.98 7.54
C LEU A 474 20.00 22.43 7.53
N VAL A 475 20.89 21.55 7.99
CA VAL A 475 22.33 21.70 7.80
C VAL A 475 22.68 21.16 6.41
N ILE A 476 23.11 22.06 5.51
CA ILE A 476 23.34 21.76 4.09
C ILE A 476 24.83 21.86 3.76
N HIS A 477 25.45 20.73 3.47
CA HIS A 477 26.80 20.66 2.91
C HIS A 477 26.71 20.73 1.38
N ARG A 478 27.33 21.73 0.76
CA ARG A 478 27.44 21.84 -0.70
C ARG A 478 28.56 20.93 -1.18
N LEU A 479 28.31 20.16 -2.24
CA LEU A 479 29.25 19.17 -2.78
C LEU A 479 29.66 19.58 -4.19
N GLU A 480 30.96 19.53 -4.48
CA GLU A 480 31.43 19.68 -5.85
C GLU A 480 30.98 18.47 -6.67
N ARG A 481 30.32 18.70 -7.82
CA ARG A 481 30.03 17.61 -8.76
C ARG A 481 31.38 17.17 -9.37
N PRO A 482 31.83 15.92 -9.20
CA PRO A 482 33.10 15.48 -9.77
C PRO A 482 33.10 15.72 -11.29
N PRO A 483 34.19 16.24 -11.87
CA PRO A 483 34.20 16.70 -13.25
C PRO A 483 33.90 15.54 -14.21
N PHE A 484 32.90 15.74 -15.07
CA PHE A 484 32.43 14.73 -16.02
C PHE A 484 33.53 14.41 -17.04
N LYS A 485 34.32 13.37 -16.76
CA LYS A 485 35.28 12.82 -17.71
C LYS A 485 34.54 12.04 -18.78
N LEU A 486 34.41 12.66 -19.95
CA LEU A 486 34.32 11.92 -21.20
C LEU A 486 35.66 11.18 -21.40
N THR A 487 35.73 9.94 -20.93
CA THR A 487 36.64 8.96 -21.52
C THR A 487 36.03 8.58 -22.86
N PRO A 488 36.55 9.04 -24.01
CA PRO A 488 36.06 8.54 -25.28
C PRO A 488 36.29 7.02 -25.31
N PRO A 489 35.36 6.21 -25.85
CA PRO A 489 35.68 4.82 -26.14
C PRO A 489 36.90 4.81 -27.08
N PRO A 490 37.79 3.81 -26.99
CA PRO A 490 38.84 3.66 -27.98
C PRO A 490 38.19 3.63 -29.36
N LEU A 491 38.70 4.46 -30.28
CA LEU A 491 38.27 4.39 -31.68
C LEU A 491 38.55 2.96 -32.15
N PRO A 492 37.60 2.30 -32.86
CA PRO A 492 37.88 0.99 -33.45
C PRO A 492 39.10 1.13 -34.35
N ASP A 493 40.03 0.18 -34.24
CA ASP A 493 41.27 0.22 -35.02
C ASP A 493 40.95 0.29 -36.52
N ALA A 494 41.76 1.03 -37.27
CA ALA A 494 41.53 1.23 -38.70
C ALA A 494 41.53 -0.09 -39.51
N ALA A 495 42.04 -1.18 -38.92
CA ALA A 495 41.95 -2.54 -39.43
C ALA A 495 40.53 -3.15 -39.31
N ASP A 496 39.85 -2.99 -38.17
CA ASP A 496 38.52 -3.61 -37.93
C ASP A 496 37.41 -2.99 -38.80
N VAL A 497 37.58 -1.72 -39.20
CA VAL A 497 36.64 -1.04 -40.10
C VAL A 497 36.77 -1.54 -41.56
N ALA A 498 37.90 -2.19 -41.92
CA ALA A 498 38.19 -2.58 -43.30
C ALA A 498 37.36 -3.79 -43.79
N ASP A 499 36.99 -4.72 -42.91
CA ASP A 499 36.30 -5.98 -43.27
C ASP A 499 34.79 -5.97 -42.99
N THR A 500 34.20 -4.80 -42.71
CA THR A 500 32.73 -4.69 -42.61
C THR A 500 32.11 -4.69 -44.02
N PRO A 501 31.30 -5.70 -44.41
CA PRO A 501 30.75 -5.76 -45.76
C PRO A 501 29.81 -4.59 -46.02
N LYS A 502 30.12 -3.78 -47.05
CA LYS A 502 29.35 -2.59 -47.45
C LYS A 502 27.90 -2.94 -47.79
N ARG A 503 27.01 -2.86 -46.80
CA ARG A 503 25.56 -2.95 -46.98
C ARG A 503 25.10 -1.88 -47.97
N ARG A 504 24.77 -2.28 -49.21
CA ARG A 504 24.04 -1.43 -50.16
C ARG A 504 22.75 -0.96 -49.49
N ALA A 505 22.57 0.35 -49.36
CA ALA A 505 21.37 0.93 -48.77
C ALA A 505 20.18 0.74 -49.72
N THR A 506 19.27 -0.18 -49.39
CA THR A 506 18.05 -0.43 -50.17
C THR A 506 17.08 0.73 -49.97
N ALA A 507 16.91 1.59 -50.97
CA ALA A 507 16.06 2.78 -50.93
C ALA A 507 14.55 2.44 -50.99
N ALA A 508 14.03 1.72 -49.99
CA ALA A 508 12.74 1.03 -50.05
C ALA A 508 11.80 1.26 -48.83
N LEU A 509 12.07 2.28 -47.99
CA LEU A 509 11.34 2.49 -46.73
C LEU A 509 10.71 3.88 -46.51
N LEU A 510 10.83 4.81 -47.46
CA LEU A 510 10.28 6.18 -47.32
C LEU A 510 8.86 6.38 -47.90
N THR A 511 8.25 5.35 -48.51
CA THR A 511 6.94 5.45 -49.20
C THR A 511 5.79 4.74 -48.47
N ARG A 512 5.86 4.63 -47.12
CA ARG A 512 4.76 4.09 -46.28
C ARG A 512 4.16 5.09 -45.29
N ARG A 513 4.01 6.36 -45.70
CA ARG A 513 3.18 7.34 -44.95
C ARG A 513 2.42 8.36 -45.81
N ALA A 514 2.03 7.97 -47.01
CA ALA A 514 1.04 8.68 -47.82
C ALA A 514 0.00 7.67 -48.34
N ARG A 515 -1.20 7.66 -47.73
CA ARG A 515 -2.38 6.89 -48.12
C ARG A 515 -3.61 7.54 -47.49
N ARG A 516 -4.65 7.77 -48.30
CA ARG A 516 -5.79 8.68 -48.02
C ARG A 516 -5.29 10.13 -48.00
N ASP A 517 -5.82 11.06 -48.79
CA ASP A 517 -7.16 11.09 -49.40
C ASP A 517 -7.16 10.99 -50.95
N ALA A 518 -8.26 11.42 -51.58
CA ALA A 518 -8.66 11.35 -52.99
C ALA A 518 -9.25 10.02 -53.51
N ASP A 519 -10.51 10.14 -53.93
CA ASP A 519 -11.16 9.50 -55.08
C ASP A 519 -11.39 7.97 -55.09
N ASP A 520 -12.35 7.54 -54.27
CA ASP A 520 -13.18 6.36 -54.55
C ASP A 520 -14.29 6.74 -55.56
N VAL A 521 -13.91 6.89 -56.85
CA VAL A 521 -14.81 7.32 -57.92
C VAL A 521 -14.63 6.48 -59.21
N ASN A 522 -15.48 5.45 -59.33
CA ASN A 522 -16.17 5.05 -60.57
C ASN A 522 -15.38 4.29 -61.69
N GLN A 523 -15.96 3.15 -62.11
CA GLN A 523 -15.65 2.34 -63.33
C GLN A 523 -14.26 1.65 -63.43
N GLY A 524 -14.17 0.42 -63.97
CA GLY A 524 -15.22 -0.50 -64.42
C GLY A 524 -14.71 -1.73 -65.21
N ARG A 525 -15.65 -2.62 -65.57
CA ARG A 525 -15.52 -3.85 -66.42
C ARG A 525 -14.76 -5.06 -65.84
N LEU A 526 -15.54 -6.11 -65.53
CA LEU A 526 -15.15 -7.50 -65.74
C LEU A 526 -15.53 -7.94 -67.18
N PRO A 527 -14.90 -8.99 -67.75
CA PRO A 527 -15.15 -9.45 -69.13
C PRO A 527 -16.27 -10.50 -69.27
N PHE A 528 -16.65 -10.74 -70.53
CA PHE A 528 -17.76 -11.56 -71.04
C PHE A 528 -17.60 -13.08 -70.86
N SER A 529 -18.74 -13.75 -70.65
CA SER A 529 -19.27 -14.89 -71.45
C SER A 529 -20.69 -15.19 -70.93
N ASP A 530 -21.78 -14.85 -71.63
CA ASP A 530 -22.30 -15.46 -72.87
C ASP A 530 -23.00 -16.82 -72.64
N ASP A 531 -24.29 -16.74 -72.31
CA ASP A 531 -25.40 -17.64 -72.70
C ASP A 531 -26.74 -16.89 -72.46
#